data_AF-A0A949ALU4-F1
#
_entry.id   AF-A0A949ALU4-F1
#
_cell.length_a   1.000
_cell.length_b   1.000
_cell.length_c   1.000
_cell.angle_alpha   90.00
_cell.angle_beta   90.00
_cell.angle_gamma   90.00
#
_symmetry.space_group_name_H-M   'P 1'
#
loop_
_entity.id
_entity.type
_entity.pdbx_description
1 polymer ?
#
loop_
_entity_poly.entity_id
_entity_poly.type
_entity_poly.pdbx_seq_one_letter_code
_entity_poly.pdbx_strand_id
1 'polypeptide(L)'
;MNEQNFPQSNESIQSSKNIWITIVAVIITALVVGGGVYVWQRSTIKNTEQGLQQQIDTLENQMKLLQQSKSQDNDTTSPLTEIDTDKTETSSSLTSIDQTWDLYTNHKYGFSIKVPKKMFHGYGSMCEWKTDSYRPKGGIVPVKIFEDENVYISSEYFYELTGETVKNSIHYYSGCDKVINSLSYLKDDKYFQQQSWEFVIRDISNDIELENFIKEHYGSGCKLGSQNPSNQSDVFDISIQGDGKDLEETKCPLNYMTVLKYYPEKNIAVSWHLGQATTFVADESYQNVYDQKMVESFKFE
;
A
#
# COMPACT_ATOMS: atom_id res chain seq x y z
N MET A 1 -27.75 -59.15 -46.69
CA MET A 1 -26.40 -59.71 -46.50
C MET A 1 -25.42 -58.56 -46.48
N ASN A 2 -24.79 -58.32 -45.33
CA ASN A 2 -23.36 -58.05 -45.15
C ASN A 2 -23.13 -57.54 -43.71
N GLU A 3 -22.85 -58.48 -42.81
CA GLU A 3 -22.31 -58.19 -41.47
C GLU A 3 -20.85 -57.75 -41.60
N GLN A 4 -20.53 -56.56 -41.11
CA GLN A 4 -19.15 -56.11 -40.94
C GLN A 4 -18.64 -56.56 -39.57
N ASN A 5 -17.79 -57.59 -39.58
CA ASN A 5 -16.98 -57.99 -38.42
C ASN A 5 -15.77 -57.06 -38.27
N PHE A 6 -15.71 -56.33 -37.15
CA PHE A 6 -14.51 -55.61 -36.73
C PHE A 6 -13.60 -56.56 -35.92
N PRO A 7 -12.31 -56.70 -36.28
CA PRO A 7 -11.38 -57.52 -35.51
C PRO A 7 -11.03 -56.82 -34.19
N GLN A 8 -11.37 -57.45 -33.05
CA GLN A 8 -10.84 -57.10 -31.75
C GLN A 8 -9.37 -57.54 -31.67
N SER A 9 -8.45 -56.58 -31.62
CA SER A 9 -7.05 -56.82 -31.27
C SER A 9 -6.94 -57.08 -29.77
N ASN A 10 -6.72 -58.33 -29.39
CA ASN A 10 -6.28 -58.70 -28.05
C ASN A 10 -4.80 -58.35 -27.89
N GLU A 11 -4.51 -57.12 -27.46
CA GLU A 11 -3.19 -56.79 -26.93
C GLU A 11 -3.01 -57.44 -25.55
N SER A 12 -1.87 -58.09 -25.36
CA SER A 12 -1.50 -58.71 -24.10
C SER A 12 -1.26 -57.62 -23.05
N ILE A 13 -1.92 -57.77 -21.90
CA ILE A 13 -1.82 -56.90 -20.74
C ILE A 13 -0.34 -56.74 -20.36
N GLN A 14 0.21 -55.59 -20.71
CA GLN A 14 1.60 -55.23 -20.49
C GLN A 14 1.85 -55.03 -18.99
N SER A 15 2.48 -56.04 -18.39
CA SER A 15 3.28 -56.02 -17.15
C SER A 15 2.94 -54.93 -16.12
N SER A 16 2.21 -55.34 -15.08
CA SER A 16 1.87 -54.56 -13.87
C SER A 16 3.06 -53.96 -13.10
N LYS A 17 4.30 -54.29 -13.46
CA LYS A 17 5.51 -53.74 -12.81
C LYS A 17 5.75 -52.27 -13.13
N ASN A 18 5.29 -51.76 -14.28
CA ASN A 18 5.53 -50.36 -14.66
C ASN A 18 4.59 -49.38 -13.93
N ILE A 19 3.38 -49.83 -13.57
CA ILE A 19 2.39 -49.01 -12.84
C ILE A 19 2.88 -48.67 -11.43
N TRP A 20 3.55 -49.62 -10.75
CA TRP A 20 4.07 -49.41 -9.40
C TRP A 20 5.17 -48.34 -9.33
N ILE A 21 6.04 -48.29 -10.34
CA ILE A 21 7.12 -47.30 -10.44
C ILE A 21 6.55 -45.88 -10.57
N THR A 22 5.49 -45.71 -11.38
CA THR A 22 4.83 -44.41 -11.54
C THR A 22 4.19 -43.93 -10.23
N ILE A 23 3.52 -44.81 -9.48
CA ILE A 23 2.90 -44.46 -8.20
C ILE A 23 3.96 -43.99 -7.18
N VAL A 24 5.08 -44.70 -7.08
CA VAL A 24 6.17 -44.33 -6.15
C VAL A 24 6.80 -42.99 -6.54
N ALA A 25 7.00 -42.73 -7.83
CA ALA A 25 7.56 -41.46 -8.30
C ALA A 25 6.66 -40.25 -7.96
N VAL A 26 5.33 -40.41 -8.08
CA VAL A 26 4.36 -39.34 -7.73
C VAL A 26 4.38 -39.05 -6.23
N ILE A 27 4.45 -40.08 -5.38
CA ILE A 27 4.49 -39.91 -3.92
C ILE A 27 5.76 -39.17 -3.48
N ILE A 28 6.92 -39.54 -4.04
CA ILE A 28 8.20 -38.87 -3.71
C ILE A 28 8.14 -37.39 -4.13
N THR A 29 7.62 -37.10 -5.32
CA THR A 29 7.49 -35.73 -5.80
C THR A 29 6.57 -34.90 -4.90
N ALA A 30 5.44 -35.47 -4.47
CA ALA A 30 4.52 -34.82 -3.54
C ALA A 30 5.17 -34.53 -2.17
N LEU A 31 5.99 -35.45 -1.65
CA LEU A 31 6.71 -35.26 -0.39
C LEU A 31 7.80 -34.17 -0.48
N VAL A 32 8.52 -34.09 -1.60
CA VAL A 32 9.55 -33.06 -1.81
C VAL A 32 8.91 -31.67 -1.91
N VAL A 33 7.84 -31.55 -2.70
CA VAL A 33 7.11 -30.28 -2.85
C VAL A 33 6.46 -29.86 -1.53
N GLY A 34 5.78 -30.78 -0.84
CA GLY A 34 5.16 -30.53 0.46
C GLY A 34 6.19 -30.15 1.54
N GLY A 35 7.34 -30.83 1.55
CA GLY A 35 8.46 -30.51 2.44
C GLY A 35 9.04 -29.11 2.18
N GLY A 36 9.23 -28.74 0.91
CA GLY A 36 9.72 -27.42 0.52
C GLY A 36 8.78 -26.28 0.97
N VAL A 37 7.47 -26.43 0.74
CA VAL A 37 6.47 -25.45 1.18
C VAL A 37 6.44 -25.32 2.70
N TYR A 38 6.54 -26.44 3.44
CA TYR A 38 6.57 -26.43 4.90
C TYR A 38 7.80 -25.70 5.46
N VAL A 39 9.00 -25.93 4.89
CA VAL A 39 10.22 -25.23 5.31
C VAL A 39 10.14 -23.74 5.00
N TRP A 40 9.60 -23.37 3.83
CA TRP A 40 9.42 -21.97 3.45
C TRP A 40 8.44 -21.25 4.39
N GLN A 41 7.25 -21.81 4.64
CA GLN A 41 6.30 -21.24 5.59
C GLN A 41 6.91 -21.09 7.00
N ARG A 42 7.67 -22.08 7.46
CA ARG A 42 8.34 -22.04 8.76
C ARG A 42 9.45 -20.97 8.82
N SER A 43 10.11 -20.67 7.70
CA SER A 43 11.10 -19.60 7.64
C SER A 43 10.45 -18.22 7.72
N THR A 44 9.33 -18.01 7.03
CA THR A 44 8.59 -16.73 7.06
C THR A 44 8.10 -16.40 8.45
N ILE A 45 7.54 -17.38 9.18
CA ILE A 45 7.04 -17.19 10.56
C ILE A 45 8.16 -16.74 11.51
N LYS A 46 9.36 -17.34 11.42
CA LYS A 46 10.50 -16.96 12.27
C LYS A 46 10.99 -15.54 12.02
N ASN A 47 11.00 -15.11 10.74
CA ASN A 47 11.39 -13.75 10.39
C ASN A 47 10.37 -12.73 10.91
N THR A 48 9.07 -13.04 10.85
CA THR A 48 8.01 -12.20 11.42
C THR A 48 8.12 -12.12 12.95
N GLU A 49 8.39 -13.23 13.63
CA GLU A 49 8.57 -13.27 15.10
C GLU A 49 9.78 -12.43 15.55
N GLN A 50 10.90 -12.51 14.83
CA GLN A 50 12.08 -11.67 15.10
C GLN A 50 11.80 -10.17 14.87
N GLY A 51 11.06 -9.82 13.81
CA GLY A 51 10.67 -8.44 13.54
C GLY A 51 9.74 -7.87 14.62
N LEU A 52 8.77 -8.66 15.08
CA LEU A 52 7.87 -8.28 16.17
C LEU A 52 8.63 -8.09 17.49
N GLN A 53 9.58 -8.97 17.81
CA GLN A 53 10.41 -8.81 19.01
C GLN A 53 11.26 -7.54 18.96
N GLN A 54 11.81 -7.20 17.79
CA GLN A 54 12.59 -5.98 17.61
C GLN A 54 11.75 -4.69 17.75
N GLN A 55 10.48 -4.73 17.33
CA GLN A 55 9.54 -3.63 17.57
C GLN A 55 9.21 -3.46 19.06
N ILE A 56 8.98 -4.57 19.77
CA ILE A 56 8.73 -4.56 21.23
C ILE A 56 9.92 -3.94 21.97
N ASP A 57 11.14 -4.37 21.66
CA ASP A 57 12.37 -3.85 22.29
C ASP A 57 12.54 -2.34 22.01
N THR A 58 12.16 -1.87 20.81
CA THR A 58 12.23 -0.45 20.43
C THR A 58 11.21 0.38 21.23
N LEU A 59 9.97 -0.10 21.32
CA LEU A 59 8.89 0.53 22.10
C LEU A 59 9.24 0.61 23.60
N GLU A 60 9.80 -0.46 24.16
CA GLU A 60 10.19 -0.50 25.57
C GLU A 60 11.30 0.52 25.87
N ASN A 61 12.27 0.67 24.96
CA ASN A 61 13.31 1.69 25.08
C ASN A 61 12.76 3.12 24.99
N GLN A 62 11.81 3.38 24.09
CA GLN A 62 11.15 4.69 23.99
C GLN A 62 10.36 5.04 25.27
N MET A 63 9.62 4.08 25.84
CA MET A 63 8.91 4.31 27.10
C MET A 63 9.88 4.64 28.25
N LYS A 64 11.03 3.98 28.30
CA LYS A 64 12.06 4.23 29.31
C LYS A 64 12.66 5.63 29.20
N LEU A 65 12.91 6.10 27.97
CA LEU A 65 13.35 7.48 27.71
C LEU A 65 12.30 8.50 28.14
N LEU A 66 11.02 8.26 27.84
CA LEU A 66 9.93 9.14 28.26
C LEU A 66 9.76 9.18 29.78
N GLN A 67 9.89 8.05 30.49
CA GLN A 67 9.85 8.04 31.95
C GLN A 67 11.04 8.77 32.59
N GLN A 68 12.23 8.66 32.00
CA GLN A 68 13.40 9.43 32.45
C GLN A 68 13.23 10.93 32.23
N SER A 69 12.67 11.35 31.09
CA SER A 69 12.40 12.76 30.81
C SER A 69 11.41 13.39 31.80
N LYS A 70 10.39 12.65 32.25
CA LYS A 70 9.39 13.14 33.22
C LYS A 70 9.92 13.27 34.66
N SER A 71 11.08 12.69 34.96
CA SER A 71 11.64 12.71 36.32
C SER A 71 12.59 13.89 36.57
N GLN A 72 12.83 14.76 35.57
CA GLN A 72 13.81 15.85 35.65
C GLN A 72 13.22 17.26 35.73
N ASP A 73 11.89 17.42 35.76
CA ASP A 73 11.19 18.72 35.73
C ASP A 73 10.51 19.12 37.06
N ASN A 74 11.02 18.65 38.20
CA ASN A 74 10.56 19.08 39.53
C ASN A 74 11.73 19.59 40.39
N ASP A 75 12.30 20.74 40.04
CA ASP A 75 12.70 21.80 40.99
C ASP A 75 13.44 22.93 40.28
N THR A 76 12.82 24.11 40.13
CA THR A 76 13.41 25.45 40.38
C THR A 76 12.36 26.53 40.15
N THR A 77 12.05 27.26 41.21
CA THR A 77 11.17 28.44 41.21
C THR A 77 11.97 29.72 41.01
N SER A 78 11.77 30.44 39.91
CA SER A 78 12.00 31.90 39.81
C SER A 78 11.35 32.49 38.54
N PRO A 79 10.92 33.76 38.56
CA PRO A 79 9.99 34.29 37.58
C PRO A 79 10.74 34.78 36.33
N LEU A 80 10.51 34.11 35.21
CA LEU A 80 10.91 34.57 33.89
C LEU A 80 9.72 34.40 32.95
N THR A 81 9.22 35.56 32.53
CA THR A 81 8.35 35.86 31.40
C THR A 81 8.15 34.68 30.44
N GLU A 82 6.99 34.03 30.55
CA GLU A 82 6.44 33.16 29.52
C GLU A 82 6.25 33.96 28.24
N ILE A 83 7.21 33.85 27.33
CA ILE A 83 6.95 34.02 25.91
C ILE A 83 6.32 32.70 25.48
N ASP A 84 5.01 32.63 25.72
CA ASP A 84 4.13 31.63 25.13
C ASP A 84 4.19 31.81 23.61
N THR A 85 5.17 31.13 23.02
CA THR A 85 5.23 30.94 21.58
C THR A 85 4.37 29.72 21.31
N ASP A 86 3.07 29.90 21.47
CA ASP A 86 2.05 29.06 20.85
C ASP A 86 2.28 29.16 19.34
N LYS A 87 3.23 28.35 18.87
CA LYS A 87 3.53 28.15 17.48
C LYS A 87 2.35 27.35 16.96
N THR A 88 1.24 28.05 16.73
CA THR A 88 0.08 27.55 16.00
C THR A 88 0.62 26.83 14.79
N GLU A 89 0.67 25.49 14.85
CA GLU A 89 1.02 24.68 13.71
C GLU A 89 0.05 25.11 12.61
N THR A 90 0.60 25.70 11.56
CA THR A 90 -0.21 26.19 10.46
C THR A 90 -0.90 24.98 9.87
N SER A 91 -2.17 24.78 10.23
CA SER A 91 -2.94 23.61 9.85
C SER A 91 -3.07 23.59 8.33
N SER A 92 -2.95 22.41 7.72
CA SER A 92 -3.21 22.20 6.30
C SER A 92 -4.56 22.79 5.88
N SER A 93 -4.68 23.23 4.62
CA SER A 93 -5.89 23.88 4.11
C SER A 93 -6.36 23.25 2.80
N LEU A 94 -7.67 23.26 2.59
CA LEU A 94 -8.30 22.78 1.36
C LEU A 94 -9.14 23.91 0.75
N THR A 95 -8.76 24.37 -0.44
CA THR A 95 -9.42 25.49 -1.15
C THR A 95 -10.07 25.00 -2.43
N SER A 96 -11.37 25.26 -2.59
CA SER A 96 -12.09 24.92 -3.82
C SER A 96 -11.58 25.71 -5.02
N ILE A 97 -11.09 25.02 -6.06
CA ILE A 97 -10.67 25.63 -7.32
C ILE A 97 -11.88 25.73 -8.26
N ASP A 98 -12.55 24.60 -8.52
CA ASP A 98 -13.68 24.51 -9.43
C ASP A 98 -14.64 23.38 -9.00
N GLN A 99 -15.52 22.91 -9.88
CA GLN A 99 -16.48 21.85 -9.55
C GLN A 99 -15.85 20.46 -9.39
N THR A 100 -14.65 20.26 -9.92
CA THR A 100 -13.93 18.98 -9.94
C THR A 100 -12.80 18.97 -8.92
N TRP A 101 -12.09 20.08 -8.74
CA TRP A 101 -10.83 20.12 -8.00
C TRP A 101 -10.89 21.00 -6.75
N ASP A 102 -10.26 20.52 -5.69
CA ASP A 102 -9.75 21.32 -4.59
C ASP A 102 -8.22 21.42 -4.68
N LEU A 103 -7.65 22.50 -4.15
CA LEU A 103 -6.22 22.64 -3.88
C LEU A 103 -5.98 22.32 -2.41
N TYR A 104 -5.26 21.23 -2.16
CA TYR A 104 -4.73 20.92 -0.85
C TYR A 104 -3.37 21.58 -0.68
N THR A 105 -3.17 22.28 0.45
CA THR A 105 -1.88 22.86 0.84
C THR A 105 -1.52 22.37 2.23
N ASN A 106 -0.38 21.70 2.35
CA ASN A 106 0.22 21.32 3.61
C ASN A 106 1.26 22.38 4.00
N HIS A 107 0.89 23.24 4.96
CA HIS A 107 1.76 24.35 5.38
C HIS A 107 2.93 23.91 6.26
N LYS A 108 2.85 22.72 6.87
CA LYS A 108 3.94 22.15 7.68
C LYS A 108 5.12 21.74 6.79
N TYR A 109 4.83 21.10 5.67
CA TYR A 109 5.83 20.56 4.74
C TYR A 109 6.04 21.42 3.49
N GLY A 110 5.32 22.54 3.37
CA GLY A 110 5.48 23.50 2.28
C GLY A 110 5.20 22.87 0.91
N PHE A 111 4.07 22.20 0.74
CA PHE A 111 3.65 21.71 -0.56
C PHE A 111 2.15 21.85 -0.79
N SER A 112 1.75 21.84 -2.06
CA SER A 112 0.37 21.77 -2.49
C SER A 112 0.15 20.82 -3.65
N ILE A 113 -1.08 20.32 -3.79
CA ILE A 113 -1.49 19.39 -4.85
C ILE A 113 -2.99 19.56 -5.11
N LYS A 114 -3.42 19.40 -6.37
CA LYS A 114 -4.83 19.31 -6.69
C LYS A 114 -5.37 17.93 -6.31
N VAL A 115 -6.52 17.91 -5.65
CA VAL A 115 -7.25 16.69 -5.32
C VAL A 115 -8.65 16.76 -5.92
N PRO A 116 -9.14 15.67 -6.55
CA PRO A 116 -10.49 15.68 -7.08
C PRO A 116 -11.48 15.63 -5.92
N LYS A 117 -12.56 16.38 -5.97
CA LYS A 117 -13.62 16.40 -4.94
C LYS A 117 -14.30 15.05 -4.75
N LYS A 118 -14.35 14.27 -5.84
CA LYS A 118 -15.02 12.98 -5.92
C LYS A 118 -14.26 12.05 -6.86
N MET A 119 -14.36 10.76 -6.60
CA MET A 119 -13.81 9.70 -7.44
C MET A 119 -14.81 8.56 -7.58
N PHE A 120 -14.70 7.79 -8.64
CA PHE A 120 -15.33 6.48 -8.72
C PHE A 120 -14.54 5.48 -7.87
N HIS A 121 -15.26 4.74 -7.03
CA HIS A 121 -14.71 3.67 -6.21
C HIS A 121 -15.52 2.39 -6.46
N GLY A 122 -14.86 1.25 -6.60
CA GLY A 122 -15.51 -0.05 -6.88
C GLY A 122 -16.50 -0.50 -5.79
N TYR A 123 -16.35 0.05 -4.58
CA TYR A 123 -17.24 -0.14 -3.43
C TYR A 123 -17.91 1.18 -3.00
N GLY A 124 -18.09 2.11 -3.94
CA GLY A 124 -18.54 3.48 -3.64
C GLY A 124 -20.06 3.64 -3.47
N SER A 125 -20.85 2.65 -3.90
CA SER A 125 -22.30 2.65 -3.77
C SER A 125 -22.76 1.58 -2.80
N MET A 126 -23.96 1.76 -2.24
CA MET A 126 -24.69 0.69 -1.55
C MET A 126 -24.67 -0.57 -2.42
N CYS A 127 -24.27 -1.69 -1.81
CA CYS A 127 -24.21 -2.99 -2.44
C CYS A 127 -25.56 -3.35 -3.05
N GLU A 128 -25.53 -4.13 -4.12
CA GLU A 128 -26.76 -4.61 -4.76
C GLU A 128 -27.08 -6.03 -4.32
N TRP A 129 -28.35 -6.29 -4.02
CA TRP A 129 -28.84 -7.63 -3.78
C TRP A 129 -29.01 -8.36 -5.12
N LYS A 130 -28.25 -9.45 -5.33
CA LYS A 130 -28.29 -10.27 -6.54
C LYS A 130 -28.57 -11.72 -6.17
N THR A 131 -29.68 -12.26 -6.69
CA THR A 131 -30.18 -13.62 -6.45
C THR A 131 -30.50 -13.88 -4.97
N ASP A 132 -29.48 -14.02 -4.14
CA ASP A 132 -29.54 -14.46 -2.75
C ASP A 132 -28.43 -13.86 -1.86
N SER A 133 -27.73 -12.82 -2.33
CA SER A 133 -26.63 -12.20 -1.59
C SER A 133 -26.37 -10.76 -2.07
N TYR A 134 -25.83 -9.94 -1.17
CA TYR A 134 -25.22 -8.66 -1.57
C TYR A 134 -23.95 -8.87 -2.41
N ARG A 135 -23.72 -7.96 -3.36
CA ARG A 135 -22.54 -7.87 -4.23
C ARG A 135 -22.02 -6.43 -4.29
N PRO A 136 -20.70 -6.24 -4.48
CA PRO A 136 -20.12 -4.90 -4.57
C PRO A 136 -20.75 -4.11 -5.70
N LYS A 137 -20.87 -2.80 -5.51
CA LYS A 137 -21.36 -1.89 -6.52
C LYS A 137 -20.51 -0.63 -6.56
N GLY A 138 -20.02 -0.31 -7.75
CA GLY A 138 -19.27 0.91 -8.01
C GLY A 138 -20.13 2.16 -7.77
N GLY A 139 -19.49 3.25 -7.34
CA GLY A 139 -20.17 4.52 -7.12
C GLY A 139 -19.21 5.68 -6.99
N ILE A 140 -19.74 6.89 -7.21
CA ILE A 140 -19.00 8.14 -7.00
C ILE A 140 -19.03 8.50 -5.52
N VAL A 141 -17.86 8.60 -4.90
CA VAL A 141 -17.67 8.95 -3.49
C VAL A 141 -16.85 10.21 -3.33
N PRO A 142 -17.08 11.02 -2.27
CA PRO A 142 -16.19 12.13 -1.94
C PRO A 142 -14.78 11.65 -1.65
N VAL A 143 -13.80 12.46 -2.02
CA VAL A 143 -12.38 12.27 -1.63
C VAL A 143 -12.13 13.09 -0.37
N LYS A 144 -11.33 12.52 0.53
CA LYS A 144 -10.94 13.11 1.80
C LYS A 144 -9.44 12.94 2.03
N ILE A 145 -8.86 13.90 2.73
CA ILE A 145 -7.47 13.92 3.13
C ILE A 145 -7.39 13.58 4.62
N PHE A 146 -6.46 12.71 4.96
CA PHE A 146 -6.19 12.28 6.34
C PHE A 146 -4.71 12.52 6.63
N GLU A 147 -4.39 13.06 7.80
CA GLU A 147 -3.04 13.50 8.12
C GLU A 147 -2.57 12.96 9.46
N ASP A 148 -1.33 12.50 9.49
CA ASP A 148 -0.54 12.32 10.70
C ASP A 148 0.94 12.71 10.44
N GLU A 149 1.87 11.76 10.54
CA GLU A 149 3.24 11.92 10.06
C GLU A 149 3.31 11.86 8.52
N ASN A 150 2.33 11.19 7.89
CA ASN A 150 2.14 11.10 6.46
C ASN A 150 0.83 11.81 6.05
N VAL A 151 0.64 12.00 4.74
CA VAL A 151 -0.63 12.50 4.19
C VAL A 151 -1.28 11.42 3.34
N TYR A 152 -2.53 11.11 3.62
CA TYR A 152 -3.31 10.13 2.88
C TYR A 152 -4.42 10.81 2.09
N ILE A 153 -4.58 10.42 0.83
CA ILE A 153 -5.69 10.88 -0.02
C ILE A 153 -6.49 9.63 -0.40
N SER A 154 -7.76 9.57 -0.03
CA SER A 154 -8.61 8.41 -0.30
C SER A 154 -10.10 8.79 -0.33
N SER A 155 -10.98 7.81 -0.53
CA SER A 155 -12.41 8.02 -0.37
C SER A 155 -12.78 8.34 1.08
N GLU A 156 -13.78 9.20 1.28
CA GLU A 156 -14.34 9.49 2.60
C GLU A 156 -15.01 8.26 3.22
N TYR A 157 -15.59 7.41 2.39
CA TYR A 157 -16.26 6.18 2.80
C TYR A 157 -16.29 5.16 1.66
N PHE A 158 -16.56 3.91 2.02
CA PHE A 158 -16.87 2.83 1.11
C PHE A 158 -17.98 1.93 1.70
N TYR A 159 -18.45 0.95 0.94
CA TYR A 159 -19.42 -0.05 1.39
C TYR A 159 -18.76 -1.43 1.51
N GLU A 160 -18.85 -2.03 2.68
CA GLU A 160 -18.30 -3.36 2.98
C GLU A 160 -19.43 -4.40 3.01
N LEU A 161 -19.17 -5.58 2.44
CA LEU A 161 -20.08 -6.72 2.54
C LEU A 161 -19.94 -7.38 3.91
N THR A 162 -21.07 -7.61 4.59
CA THR A 162 -21.08 -8.16 5.95
C THR A 162 -21.96 -9.40 6.05
N GLY A 163 -21.82 -10.14 7.16
CA GLY A 163 -22.57 -11.37 7.42
C GLY A 163 -22.29 -12.46 6.40
N GLU A 164 -21.00 -12.73 6.16
CA GLU A 164 -20.54 -13.77 5.24
C GLU A 164 -20.96 -15.17 5.70
N THR A 165 -21.46 -15.96 4.75
CA THR A 165 -21.73 -17.39 4.90
C THR A 165 -21.18 -18.12 3.68
N VAL A 166 -20.57 -19.28 3.90
CA VAL A 166 -19.96 -20.08 2.83
C VAL A 166 -20.77 -21.36 2.65
N LYS A 167 -21.30 -21.58 1.44
CA LYS A 167 -22.04 -22.78 1.07
C LYS A 167 -21.54 -23.32 -0.26
N ASN A 168 -21.07 -24.57 -0.27
CA ASN A 168 -20.49 -25.22 -1.46
C ASN A 168 -19.36 -24.38 -2.10
N SER A 169 -18.47 -23.81 -1.27
CA SER A 169 -17.38 -22.93 -1.69
C SER A 169 -17.82 -21.61 -2.37
N ILE A 170 -19.10 -21.24 -2.25
CA ILE A 170 -19.63 -19.96 -2.70
C ILE A 170 -19.88 -19.07 -1.48
N HIS A 171 -19.47 -17.81 -1.57
CA HIS A 171 -19.61 -16.80 -0.52
C HIS A 171 -20.90 -15.99 -0.72
N TYR A 172 -21.71 -15.92 0.35
CA TYR A 172 -22.96 -15.16 0.41
C TYR A 172 -22.87 -14.16 1.55
N TYR A 173 -23.35 -12.95 1.32
CA TYR A 173 -23.28 -11.82 2.24
C TYR A 173 -24.70 -11.32 2.50
N SER A 174 -25.06 -11.27 3.77
CA SER A 174 -26.41 -10.89 4.22
C SER A 174 -26.53 -9.40 4.57
N GLY A 175 -25.39 -8.69 4.66
CA GLY A 175 -25.34 -7.26 4.96
C GLY A 175 -24.46 -6.46 4.01
N CYS A 176 -24.65 -5.15 4.05
CA CYS A 176 -23.83 -4.17 3.37
C CYS A 176 -23.79 -2.90 4.21
N ASP A 177 -22.63 -2.58 4.76
CA ASP A 177 -22.47 -1.50 5.71
C ASP A 177 -21.62 -0.39 5.12
N LYS A 178 -22.04 0.87 5.34
CA LYS A 178 -21.24 2.04 4.98
C LYS A 178 -20.14 2.23 6.01
N VAL A 179 -18.90 2.10 5.59
CA VAL A 179 -17.71 2.30 6.43
C VAL A 179 -17.13 3.67 6.15
N ILE A 180 -17.09 4.53 7.18
CA ILE A 180 -16.39 5.82 7.10
C ILE A 180 -14.89 5.56 7.23
N ASN A 181 -14.12 6.05 6.28
CA ASN A 181 -12.69 5.81 6.24
C ASN A 181 -11.97 6.59 7.36
N SER A 182 -10.82 6.08 7.81
CA SER A 182 -10.01 6.66 8.88
C SER A 182 -8.53 6.30 8.71
N LEU A 183 -7.64 6.99 9.44
CA LEU A 183 -6.21 6.64 9.47
C LEU A 183 -5.97 5.20 9.90
N SER A 184 -6.75 4.66 10.85
CA SER A 184 -6.59 3.27 11.28
C SER A 184 -6.95 2.27 10.18
N TYR A 185 -7.96 2.59 9.35
CA TYR A 185 -8.32 1.75 8.20
C TYR A 185 -7.27 1.84 7.09
N LEU A 186 -6.76 3.04 6.81
CA LEU A 186 -5.77 3.27 5.75
C LEU A 186 -4.40 2.63 6.05
N LYS A 187 -4.07 2.42 7.32
CA LYS A 187 -2.83 1.77 7.77
C LYS A 187 -2.95 0.26 8.02
N ASP A 188 -4.15 -0.29 7.92
CA ASP A 188 -4.37 -1.72 8.15
C ASP A 188 -4.24 -2.50 6.84
N ASP A 189 -3.23 -3.37 6.77
CA ASP A 189 -2.91 -4.22 5.62
C ASP A 189 -4.10 -5.07 5.15
N LYS A 190 -5.08 -5.35 6.01
CA LYS A 190 -6.31 -6.05 5.61
C LYS A 190 -7.10 -5.27 4.55
N TYR A 191 -7.01 -3.95 4.54
CA TYR A 191 -7.73 -3.07 3.63
C TYR A 191 -6.85 -2.53 2.49
N PHE A 192 -5.77 -3.23 2.14
CA PHE A 192 -4.88 -2.87 1.02
C PHE A 192 -5.58 -2.65 -0.33
N GLN A 193 -6.82 -3.13 -0.49
CA GLN A 193 -7.64 -2.91 -1.68
C GLN A 193 -8.26 -1.51 -1.74
N GLN A 194 -8.17 -0.72 -0.68
CA GLN A 194 -8.63 0.66 -0.69
C GLN A 194 -7.77 1.48 -1.64
N GLN A 195 -8.43 2.19 -2.54
CA GLN A 195 -7.77 3.13 -3.44
C GLN A 195 -7.33 4.34 -2.61
N SER A 196 -6.05 4.38 -2.24
CA SER A 196 -5.45 5.51 -1.53
C SER A 196 -4.05 5.81 -2.04
N TRP A 197 -3.65 7.07 -1.96
CA TRP A 197 -2.25 7.46 -1.98
C TRP A 197 -1.78 7.81 -0.58
N GLU A 198 -0.60 7.36 -0.24
CA GLU A 198 0.13 7.71 0.97
C GLU A 198 1.37 8.52 0.58
N PHE A 199 1.41 9.78 1.01
CA PHE A 199 2.55 10.66 0.88
C PHE A 199 3.42 10.48 2.11
N VAL A 200 4.53 9.78 1.93
CA VAL A 200 5.58 9.64 2.93
C VAL A 200 6.54 10.81 2.78
N ILE A 201 6.60 11.63 3.83
CA ILE A 201 7.33 12.89 3.84
C ILE A 201 8.48 12.77 4.82
N ARG A 202 9.69 13.15 4.42
CA ARG A 202 10.89 13.05 5.26
C ARG A 202 11.77 14.28 5.11
N ASP A 203 12.33 14.72 6.23
CA ASP A 203 13.44 15.67 6.24
C ASP A 203 14.70 14.92 5.77
N ILE A 204 15.32 15.41 4.70
CA ILE A 204 16.47 14.80 4.02
C ILE A 204 17.45 15.91 3.66
N SER A 205 18.61 15.92 4.29
CA SER A 205 19.58 17.01 4.18
C SER A 205 20.62 16.81 3.07
N ASN A 206 20.72 15.60 2.53
CA ASN A 206 21.75 15.21 1.57
C ASN A 206 21.43 13.88 0.88
N ASP A 207 22.21 13.54 -0.14
CA ASP A 207 22.06 12.32 -0.93
C ASP A 207 22.23 11.02 -0.12
N ILE A 208 23.00 11.04 0.98
CA ILE A 208 23.19 9.86 1.84
C ILE A 208 21.89 9.56 2.60
N GLU A 209 21.28 10.59 3.17
CA GLU A 209 19.96 10.48 3.82
C GLU A 209 18.88 10.09 2.79
N LEU A 210 18.94 10.63 1.57
CA LEU A 210 18.03 10.25 0.48
C LEU A 210 18.15 8.78 0.11
N GLU A 211 19.38 8.26 -0.03
CA GLU A 211 19.60 6.85 -0.32
C GLU A 211 19.15 5.94 0.84
N ASN A 212 19.37 6.36 2.09
CA ASN A 212 18.89 5.62 3.27
C ASN A 212 17.36 5.58 3.29
N PHE A 213 16.69 6.71 3.04
CA PHE A 213 15.24 6.76 2.91
C PHE A 213 14.74 5.80 1.82
N ILE A 214 15.37 5.80 0.64
CA ILE A 214 15.02 4.88 -0.45
C ILE A 214 15.14 3.42 0.00
N LYS A 215 16.20 3.06 0.71
CA LYS A 215 16.43 1.69 1.21
C LYS A 215 15.42 1.27 2.27
N GLU A 216 15.09 2.17 3.19
CA GLU A 216 14.13 1.91 4.26
C GLU A 216 12.71 1.77 3.71
N HIS A 217 12.33 2.66 2.77
CA HIS A 217 10.97 2.72 2.26
C HIS A 217 10.69 1.69 1.16
N TYR A 218 11.65 1.44 0.26
CA TYR A 218 11.45 0.59 -0.91
C TYR A 218 12.18 -0.75 -0.85
N GLY A 219 13.13 -0.90 0.09
CA GLY A 219 13.87 -2.13 0.33
C GLY A 219 15.38 -1.95 0.21
N SER A 220 16.13 -2.71 1.03
CA SER A 220 17.59 -2.56 1.18
C SER A 220 18.43 -2.74 -0.09
N GLY A 221 17.86 -3.32 -1.15
CA GLY A 221 18.50 -3.44 -2.46
C GLY A 221 18.32 -2.21 -3.35
N CYS A 222 17.38 -1.34 -3.03
CA CYS A 222 17.12 -0.11 -3.79
C CYS A 222 18.23 0.90 -3.56
N LYS A 223 18.55 1.67 -4.61
CA LYS A 223 19.59 2.70 -4.57
C LYS A 223 19.07 4.00 -5.17
N LEU A 224 19.69 5.10 -4.77
CA LEU A 224 19.50 6.38 -5.42
C LEU A 224 19.93 6.29 -6.89
N GLY A 225 19.02 6.57 -7.81
CA GLY A 225 19.29 6.63 -9.24
C GLY A 225 19.59 8.06 -9.71
N SER A 226 19.21 8.37 -10.96
CA SER A 226 19.25 9.73 -11.50
C SER A 226 18.36 10.70 -10.72
N GLN A 227 18.85 11.93 -10.56
CA GLN A 227 18.09 13.08 -10.07
C GLN A 227 17.79 13.99 -11.27
N ASN A 228 16.57 13.90 -11.79
CA ASN A 228 16.18 14.66 -12.97
C ASN A 228 15.54 15.97 -12.53
N PRO A 229 15.96 17.15 -13.04
CA PRO A 229 15.27 18.40 -12.72
C PRO A 229 13.80 18.31 -13.10
N SER A 230 12.92 18.69 -12.17
CA SER A 230 11.49 18.76 -12.40
C SER A 230 11.10 20.06 -13.11
N ASN A 231 9.80 20.33 -13.24
CA ASN A 231 9.28 21.61 -13.72
C ASN A 231 9.35 22.75 -12.68
N GLN A 232 9.83 22.48 -11.48
CA GLN A 232 10.02 23.44 -10.39
C GLN A 232 11.49 23.73 -10.18
N SER A 233 11.83 25.00 -9.87
CA SER A 233 13.21 25.38 -9.57
C SER A 233 13.72 24.56 -8.40
N ASP A 234 14.92 23.99 -8.56
CA ASP A 234 15.65 23.31 -7.49
C ASP A 234 14.93 22.09 -6.89
N VAL A 235 13.92 21.56 -7.58
CA VAL A 235 13.22 20.32 -7.21
C VAL A 235 13.55 19.23 -8.23
N PHE A 236 13.88 18.05 -7.74
CA PHE A 236 14.29 16.91 -8.55
C PHE A 236 13.27 15.76 -8.48
N ASP A 237 12.97 15.17 -9.63
CA ASP A 237 12.31 13.87 -9.76
C ASP A 237 13.38 12.77 -9.66
N ILE A 238 13.31 11.98 -8.60
CA ILE A 238 14.30 10.97 -8.25
C ILE A 238 13.87 9.62 -8.83
N SER A 239 14.72 9.06 -9.68
CA SER A 239 14.59 7.65 -10.08
C SER A 239 15.20 6.74 -9.02
N ILE A 240 14.59 5.57 -8.82
CA ILE A 240 15.13 4.53 -7.94
C ILE A 240 15.76 3.45 -8.79
N GLN A 241 17.02 3.12 -8.49
CA GLN A 241 17.73 2.04 -9.17
C GLN A 241 17.55 0.73 -8.41
N GLY A 242 17.03 -0.29 -9.10
CA GLY A 242 16.94 -1.65 -8.57
C GLY A 242 18.28 -2.38 -8.51
N ASP A 243 18.31 -3.52 -7.84
CA ASP A 243 19.51 -4.37 -7.72
C ASP A 243 19.75 -5.30 -8.92
N GLY A 244 18.88 -5.25 -9.93
CA GLY A 244 18.99 -6.02 -11.18
C GLY A 244 18.64 -7.50 -11.04
N LYS A 245 17.96 -7.90 -9.96
CA LYS A 245 17.54 -9.29 -9.72
C LYS A 245 16.08 -9.51 -10.04
N ASP A 246 15.71 -10.78 -10.20
CA ASP A 246 14.32 -11.21 -10.34
C ASP A 246 13.53 -10.94 -9.05
N LEU A 247 12.19 -10.82 -9.17
CA LEU A 247 11.30 -10.43 -8.07
C LEU A 247 11.38 -11.36 -6.85
N GLU A 248 11.70 -12.64 -7.05
CA GLU A 248 11.84 -13.64 -5.98
C GLU A 248 13.16 -13.49 -5.19
N GLU A 249 14.16 -12.81 -5.76
CA GLU A 249 15.51 -12.69 -5.19
C GLU A 249 15.90 -11.24 -4.85
N THR A 250 15.17 -10.27 -5.41
CA THR A 250 15.47 -8.86 -5.26
C THR A 250 15.25 -8.39 -3.83
N LYS A 251 16.12 -7.49 -3.38
CA LYS A 251 15.92 -6.69 -2.17
C LYS A 251 15.33 -5.32 -2.48
N CYS A 252 14.95 -5.07 -3.73
CA CYS A 252 14.26 -3.88 -4.22
C CYS A 252 13.00 -4.30 -5.00
N PRO A 253 11.93 -4.75 -4.33
CA PRO A 253 10.73 -5.30 -4.97
C PRO A 253 9.81 -4.23 -5.60
N LEU A 254 10.41 -3.21 -6.23
CA LEU A 254 9.70 -2.17 -6.98
C LEU A 254 9.17 -2.73 -8.30
N ASN A 255 7.89 -3.11 -8.31
CA ASN A 255 7.19 -3.61 -9.50
C ASN A 255 6.01 -2.71 -9.91
N TYR A 256 6.06 -1.44 -9.53
CA TYR A 256 4.97 -0.48 -9.65
C TYR A 256 5.46 0.93 -9.96
N MET A 257 4.54 1.84 -10.31
CA MET A 257 4.87 3.24 -10.52
C MET A 257 4.92 3.98 -9.19
N THR A 258 5.99 4.75 -8.96
CA THR A 258 6.16 5.58 -7.77
C THR A 258 6.59 6.98 -8.16
N VAL A 259 6.33 7.95 -7.30
CA VAL A 259 6.85 9.31 -7.40
C VAL A 259 7.72 9.57 -6.19
N LEU A 260 8.95 10.03 -6.42
CA LEU A 260 9.84 10.53 -5.39
C LEU A 260 10.36 11.89 -5.82
N LYS A 261 9.98 12.94 -5.08
CA LYS A 261 10.43 14.31 -5.30
C LYS A 261 11.35 14.73 -4.17
N TYR A 262 12.44 15.40 -4.49
CA TYR A 262 13.41 15.91 -3.52
C TYR A 262 13.65 17.40 -3.75
N TYR A 263 13.56 18.19 -2.68
CA TYR A 263 13.84 19.63 -2.69
C TYR A 263 15.01 19.93 -1.72
N PRO A 264 16.26 19.96 -2.22
CA PRO A 264 17.46 20.11 -1.39
C PRO A 264 17.48 21.41 -0.59
N GLU A 265 17.01 22.53 -1.14
CA GLU A 265 17.05 23.82 -0.41
C GLU A 265 16.21 23.82 0.87
N LYS A 266 15.14 23.00 0.89
CA LYS A 266 14.25 22.84 2.05
C LYS A 266 14.56 21.58 2.86
N ASN A 267 15.55 20.78 2.43
CA ASN A 267 15.88 19.49 3.00
C ASN A 267 14.66 18.57 3.13
N ILE A 268 13.84 18.45 2.08
CA ILE A 268 12.60 17.64 2.15
C ILE A 268 12.48 16.71 0.95
N ALA A 269 12.05 15.48 1.20
CA ALA A 269 11.62 14.55 0.18
C ALA A 269 10.17 14.10 0.43
N VAL A 270 9.43 13.94 -0.66
CA VAL A 270 8.05 13.46 -0.66
C VAL A 270 7.93 12.31 -1.63
N SER A 271 7.38 11.20 -1.14
CA SER A 271 7.29 9.93 -1.84
C SER A 271 5.86 9.41 -1.80
N TRP A 272 5.32 8.93 -2.90
CA TRP A 272 4.05 8.20 -2.88
C TRP A 272 3.96 7.17 -3.98
N HIS A 273 3.24 6.10 -3.67
CA HIS A 273 3.03 4.96 -4.54
C HIS A 273 1.79 5.20 -5.44
N LEU A 274 1.97 5.14 -6.76
CA LEU A 274 0.88 5.27 -7.73
C LEU A 274 0.17 3.93 -8.01
N GLY A 275 0.81 2.80 -7.73
CA GLY A 275 0.29 1.48 -8.03
C GLY A 275 0.67 0.95 -9.41
N GLN A 276 0.05 -0.16 -9.78
CA GLN A 276 0.06 -0.72 -11.15
C GLN A 276 -1.23 -0.38 -11.93
N ALA A 277 -2.21 0.21 -11.24
CA ALA A 277 -3.50 0.59 -11.78
C ALA A 277 -3.87 1.99 -11.27
N THR A 278 -4.78 2.66 -11.96
CA THR A 278 -5.22 4.00 -11.61
C THR A 278 -6.00 4.01 -10.30
N THR A 279 -5.68 4.94 -9.40
CA THR A 279 -6.32 5.09 -8.10
C THR A 279 -7.54 6.01 -8.16
N PHE A 280 -7.39 7.18 -8.79
CA PHE A 280 -8.42 8.21 -8.88
C PHE A 280 -8.96 8.33 -10.30
N VAL A 281 -10.22 7.97 -10.48
CA VAL A 281 -10.95 8.04 -11.76
C VAL A 281 -12.27 8.77 -11.60
N ALA A 282 -12.73 9.43 -12.65
CA ALA A 282 -13.97 10.22 -12.61
C ALA A 282 -15.24 9.37 -12.63
N ASP A 283 -15.18 8.21 -13.27
CA ASP A 283 -16.34 7.38 -13.59
C ASP A 283 -15.95 5.90 -13.82
N GLU A 284 -16.96 5.05 -13.99
CA GLU A 284 -16.83 3.59 -14.17
C GLU A 284 -16.18 3.19 -15.51
N SER A 285 -16.02 4.11 -16.47
CA SER A 285 -15.39 3.79 -17.76
C SER A 285 -13.86 3.74 -17.69
N TYR A 286 -13.29 4.24 -16.59
CA TYR A 286 -11.84 4.38 -16.39
C TYR A 286 -11.12 5.21 -17.47
N GLN A 287 -11.87 5.98 -18.28
CA GLN A 287 -11.28 6.81 -19.34
C GLN A 287 -10.78 8.17 -18.85
N ASN A 288 -11.41 8.72 -17.83
CA ASN A 288 -11.02 10.00 -17.24
C ASN A 288 -10.29 9.77 -15.92
N VAL A 289 -8.97 9.65 -16.03
CA VAL A 289 -8.04 9.40 -14.92
C VAL A 289 -7.54 10.72 -14.35
N TYR A 290 -7.53 10.82 -13.01
CA TYR A 290 -7.07 11.99 -12.29
C TYR A 290 -5.61 11.89 -11.84
N ASP A 291 -5.07 10.69 -11.65
CA ASP A 291 -3.72 10.43 -11.13
C ASP A 291 -2.64 11.30 -11.77
N GLN A 292 -2.50 11.26 -13.10
CA GLN A 292 -1.46 12.04 -13.79
C GLN A 292 -1.62 13.55 -13.57
N LYS A 293 -2.85 14.07 -13.56
CA LYS A 293 -3.14 15.48 -13.29
C LYS A 293 -2.81 15.86 -11.84
N MET A 294 -3.04 14.94 -10.89
CA MET A 294 -2.65 15.13 -9.50
C MET A 294 -1.12 15.18 -9.38
N VAL A 295 -0.38 14.23 -9.97
CA VAL A 295 1.09 14.21 -9.98
C VAL A 295 1.68 15.49 -10.57
N GLU A 296 1.17 15.91 -11.73
CA GLU A 296 1.63 17.14 -12.41
C GLU A 296 1.31 18.42 -11.64
N SER A 297 0.28 18.38 -10.78
CA SER A 297 -0.13 19.52 -9.97
C SER A 297 0.65 19.66 -8.67
N PHE A 298 1.40 18.62 -8.24
CA PHE A 298 2.18 18.66 -7.02
C PHE A 298 3.27 19.73 -7.10
N LYS A 299 3.33 20.60 -6.09
CA LYS A 299 4.34 21.67 -5.99
C LYS A 299 4.85 21.85 -4.58
N PHE A 300 6.15 22.05 -4.42
CA PHE A 300 6.71 22.64 -3.22
C PHE A 300 6.52 24.17 -3.23
N GLU A 301 6.42 24.76 -2.04
CA GLU A 301 6.18 26.19 -1.77
C GLU A 301 7.37 26.86 -1.03
#